data_AF-A0A6P9AX12-F1
#
_entry.id   AF-A0A6P9AX12-F1
#
_cell.length_a   1.000
_cell.length_b   1.000
_cell.length_c   1.000
_cell.angle_alpha   90.00
_cell.angle_beta   90.00
_cell.angle_gamma   90.00
#
_symmetry.space_group_name_H-M   'P 1'
#
loop_
_entity.id
_entity.type
_entity.pdbx_description
1 polymer ?
#
loop_
_entity_poly.entity_id
_entity_poly.type
_entity_poly.pdbx_seq_one_letter_code
_entity_poly.pdbx_strand_id
1 'polypeptide(L)'
;MNQILMEKYLKLQDACRTQLVWLLREMVRNGVIGIDGNCMTFMKQIAGGDVTSKNIWLAENILDILTEQREWVLKNALLIAMSVYTYLRLIVDHHGSPSLQALRQKEVDFCVSLLRDRFMDCFMVGRDLVRLLQSVARIPEFEQLWKDIIHNPQALSPQFTGMLQLLQSRTSRKFLACRLTPDMETKLLFMTSRVSCLVFIFIFFWVYLQGFT
;
A
#
# COMPACT_ATOMS: atom_id res chain seq x y z
N MET A 1 -7.01 17.72 7.31
CA MET A 1 -7.34 16.30 7.00
C MET A 1 -6.24 15.35 7.50
N ASN A 2 -4.97 15.51 7.08
CA ASN A 2 -3.89 14.58 7.48
C ASN A 2 -3.73 14.40 9.00
N GLN A 3 -3.84 15.46 9.80
CA GLN A 3 -3.77 15.33 11.27
C GLN A 3 -4.88 14.43 11.83
N ILE A 4 -6.11 14.55 11.32
CA ILE A 4 -7.25 13.71 11.73
C ILE A 4 -6.97 12.24 11.39
N LEU A 5 -6.45 11.98 10.19
CA LEU A 5 -6.09 10.63 9.76
C LEU A 5 -4.98 10.04 10.63
N MET A 6 -3.93 10.81 10.92
CA MET A 6 -2.78 10.33 11.66
C MET A 6 -3.07 10.09 13.15
N GLU A 7 -3.89 10.91 13.79
CA GLU A 7 -4.06 10.87 15.24
C GLU A 7 -5.41 10.30 15.71
N LYS A 8 -6.46 10.41 14.90
CA LYS A 8 -7.85 10.18 15.36
C LYS A 8 -8.62 9.16 14.52
N TYR A 9 -8.06 8.61 13.44
CA TYR A 9 -8.79 7.76 12.51
C TYR A 9 -9.52 6.59 13.18
N LEU A 10 -8.84 5.87 14.08
CA LEU A 10 -9.42 4.74 14.82
C LEU A 10 -10.61 5.15 15.71
N LYS A 11 -10.68 6.42 16.12
CA LYS A 11 -11.74 6.98 16.99
C LYS A 11 -12.89 7.63 16.20
N LEU A 12 -12.78 7.71 14.88
CA LEU A 12 -13.83 8.32 14.05
C LEU A 12 -15.06 7.42 13.96
N GLN A 13 -16.22 8.05 14.08
CA GLN A 13 -17.51 7.44 13.77
C GLN A 13 -17.60 7.05 12.30
N ASP A 14 -18.37 6.01 11.99
CA ASP A 14 -18.47 5.46 10.64
C ASP A 14 -19.00 6.49 9.62
N ALA A 15 -19.99 7.31 10.01
CA ALA A 15 -20.48 8.41 9.18
C ALA A 15 -19.36 9.41 8.82
N CYS A 16 -18.49 9.76 9.77
CA CYS A 16 -17.36 10.65 9.52
C CYS A 16 -16.33 10.02 8.58
N ARG A 17 -16.08 8.71 8.68
CA ARG A 17 -15.16 7.99 7.77
C ARG A 17 -15.69 8.04 6.33
N THR A 18 -16.98 7.76 6.14
CA THR A 18 -17.64 7.87 4.83
C THR A 18 -17.55 9.27 4.25
N GLN A 19 -17.83 10.30 5.05
CA GLN A 19 -17.75 11.69 4.60
C GLN A 19 -16.32 12.13 4.27
N LEU A 20 -15.31 11.65 5.01
CA LEU A 20 -13.91 11.97 4.73
C LEU A 20 -13.43 11.33 3.42
N VAL A 21 -13.84 10.10 3.13
CA VAL A 21 -13.54 9.43 1.85
C VAL A 21 -14.27 10.13 0.69
N TRP A 22 -15.53 10.51 0.89
CA TRP A 22 -16.26 11.31 -0.10
C TRP A 22 -15.57 12.64 -0.38
N LEU A 23 -15.15 13.36 0.67
CA LEU A 23 -14.43 14.62 0.54
C LEU A 23 -13.09 14.42 -0.19
N LEU A 24 -12.35 13.34 0.11
CA LEU A 24 -11.12 13.00 -0.62
C LEU A 24 -11.41 12.84 -2.11
N ARG A 25 -12.44 12.09 -2.48
CA ARG A 25 -12.84 11.86 -3.88
C ARG A 25 -13.12 13.18 -4.60
N GLU A 26 -13.88 14.08 -3.99
CA GLU A 26 -14.17 15.40 -4.57
C GLU A 26 -12.92 16.28 -4.69
N MET A 27 -12.03 16.26 -3.70
CA MET A 27 -10.77 17.03 -3.76
C MET A 27 -9.83 16.52 -4.86
N VAL A 28 -9.76 15.20 -5.07
CA VAL A 28 -8.98 14.61 -6.18
C VAL A 28 -9.60 14.99 -7.52
N ARG A 29 -10.92 14.90 -7.66
CA ARG A 29 -11.64 15.28 -8.89
C ARG A 29 -11.42 16.75 -9.26
N ASN A 30 -11.36 17.63 -8.27
CA ASN A 30 -11.08 19.06 -8.46
C ASN A 30 -9.58 19.39 -8.58
N GLY A 31 -8.69 18.39 -8.52
CA GLY A 31 -7.25 18.59 -8.69
C GLY A 31 -6.61 19.47 -7.62
N VAL A 32 -7.10 19.40 -6.38
CA VAL A 32 -6.57 20.22 -5.28
C VAL A 32 -5.10 19.91 -5.03
N ILE A 33 -4.27 20.95 -4.93
CA ILE A 33 -2.82 20.81 -4.73
C ILE A 33 -2.53 20.12 -3.39
N GLY A 34 -1.64 19.11 -3.41
CA GLY A 34 -1.21 18.38 -2.22
C GLY A 34 -2.14 17.26 -1.75
N ILE A 35 -3.23 16.98 -2.49
CA ILE A 35 -4.19 15.93 -2.13
C ILE A 35 -3.61 14.51 -2.26
N ASP A 36 -2.55 14.34 -3.06
CA ASP A 36 -1.73 13.13 -3.15
C ASP A 36 -1.16 12.70 -1.79
N GLY A 37 -0.74 13.67 -0.97
CA GLY A 37 -0.31 13.44 0.42
C GLY A 37 -1.41 12.80 1.27
N ASN A 38 -2.65 13.22 1.07
CA ASN A 38 -3.79 12.70 1.82
C ASN A 38 -4.14 11.29 1.33
N CYS A 39 -4.10 11.02 0.03
CA CYS A 39 -4.25 9.66 -0.51
C CYS A 39 -3.23 8.70 0.09
N MET A 40 -1.95 9.10 0.15
CA MET A 40 -0.90 8.31 0.81
C MET A 40 -1.18 8.10 2.30
N THR A 41 -1.69 9.13 2.99
CA THR A 41 -2.03 9.04 4.42
C THR A 41 -3.23 8.12 4.67
N PHE A 42 -4.22 8.11 3.78
CA PHE A 42 -5.35 7.17 3.82
C PHE A 42 -4.90 5.73 3.57
N MET A 43 -4.04 5.51 2.58
CA MET A 43 -3.48 4.17 2.33
C MET A 43 -2.73 3.64 3.56
N LYS A 44 -2.04 4.50 4.30
CA LYS A 44 -1.36 4.14 5.56
C LYS A 44 -2.33 3.75 6.70
N GLN A 45 -3.61 4.11 6.62
CA GLN A 45 -4.62 3.65 7.58
C GLN A 45 -5.09 2.22 7.30
N ILE A 46 -4.87 1.70 6.09
CA ILE A 46 -5.24 0.33 5.74
C ILE A 46 -4.26 -0.61 6.44
N ALA A 47 -4.75 -1.37 7.42
CA ALA A 47 -3.93 -2.31 8.15
C ALA A 47 -3.74 -3.59 7.34
N GLY A 48 -2.48 -3.97 7.08
CA GLY A 48 -2.18 -5.26 6.48
C GLY A 48 -2.42 -6.40 7.48
N GLY A 49 -3.04 -7.49 7.03
CA GLY A 49 -3.43 -8.63 7.87
C GLY A 49 -4.78 -8.48 8.57
N ASP A 50 -5.45 -7.33 8.42
CA ASP A 50 -6.79 -7.07 8.96
C ASP A 50 -7.85 -7.26 7.87
N VAL A 51 -8.69 -8.28 8.01
CA VAL A 51 -9.80 -8.60 7.08
C VAL A 51 -11.17 -8.22 7.66
N THR A 52 -11.22 -7.25 8.58
CA THR A 52 -12.48 -6.69 9.06
C THR A 52 -13.17 -5.88 7.96
N SER A 53 -14.51 -5.85 7.98
CA SER A 53 -15.31 -5.12 6.98
C SER A 53 -14.96 -3.63 6.88
N LYS A 54 -14.50 -3.02 7.98
CA LYS A 54 -14.10 -1.60 7.99
C LYS A 54 -12.79 -1.36 7.23
N ASN A 55 -11.82 -2.27 7.39
CA ASN A 55 -10.53 -2.16 6.70
C ASN A 55 -10.68 -2.46 5.20
N ILE A 56 -11.44 -3.51 4.87
CA ILE A 56 -11.79 -3.86 3.48
C ILE A 56 -12.54 -2.72 2.79
N TRP A 57 -13.53 -2.12 3.46
CA TRP A 57 -14.28 -0.98 2.91
C TRP A 57 -13.36 0.20 2.58
N LEU A 58 -12.38 0.51 3.45
CA LEU A 58 -11.42 1.57 3.18
C LEU A 58 -10.53 1.22 2.00
N ALA A 59 -9.98 0.01 1.96
CA ALA A 59 -9.11 -0.46 0.88
C ALA A 59 -9.81 -0.36 -0.49
N GLU A 60 -11.04 -0.83 -0.57
CA GLU A 60 -11.83 -0.75 -1.81
C GLU A 60 -12.13 0.70 -2.22
N ASN A 61 -12.56 1.56 -1.29
CA ASN A 61 -12.92 2.94 -1.63
C ASN A 61 -11.71 3.76 -2.09
N ILE A 62 -10.55 3.56 -1.47
CA ILE A 62 -9.32 4.25 -1.92
C ILE A 62 -8.87 3.70 -3.27
N LEU A 63 -9.01 2.40 -3.52
CA LEU A 63 -8.69 1.78 -4.80
C LEU A 63 -9.58 2.34 -5.91
N ASP A 64 -10.88 2.44 -5.68
CA ASP A 64 -11.83 2.99 -6.63
C ASP A 64 -11.48 4.45 -6.98
N ILE A 65 -11.12 5.29 -6.00
CA ILE A 65 -10.68 6.68 -6.25
C ILE A 65 -9.42 6.71 -7.13
N LEU A 66 -8.42 5.89 -6.82
CA LEU A 66 -7.15 5.83 -7.58
C LEU A 66 -7.36 5.30 -9.00
N THR A 67 -8.29 4.36 -9.17
CA THR A 67 -8.61 3.75 -10.46
C THR A 67 -9.44 4.69 -11.34
N GLU A 68 -10.45 5.36 -10.78
CA GLU A 68 -11.25 6.36 -11.48
C GLU A 68 -10.42 7.57 -11.91
N GLN A 69 -9.50 8.03 -11.05
CA GLN A 69 -8.68 9.22 -11.27
C GLN A 69 -7.27 8.85 -11.77
N ARG A 70 -7.17 7.84 -12.64
CA ARG A 70 -5.90 7.27 -13.12
C ARG A 70 -4.98 8.33 -13.74
N GLU A 71 -5.48 9.18 -14.62
CA GLU A 71 -4.67 10.23 -15.26
C GLU A 71 -4.05 11.19 -14.25
N TRP A 72 -4.75 11.48 -13.16
CA TRP A 72 -4.23 12.29 -12.06
C TRP A 72 -3.15 11.54 -11.29
N VAL A 73 -3.35 10.24 -11.00
CA VAL A 73 -2.35 9.38 -10.34
C VAL A 73 -1.04 9.33 -11.13
N LEU A 74 -1.14 9.22 -12.46
CA LEU A 74 0.02 9.14 -13.36
C LEU A 74 0.91 10.39 -13.38
N LYS A 75 0.46 11.51 -12.80
CA LYS A 75 1.26 12.75 -12.68
C LYS A 75 2.27 12.70 -11.54
N ASN A 76 2.14 11.75 -10.60
CA ASN A 76 2.98 11.68 -9.41
C ASN A 76 3.59 10.29 -9.23
N ALA A 77 4.87 10.16 -9.58
CA ALA A 77 5.63 8.92 -9.46
C ALA A 77 5.63 8.33 -8.03
N LEU A 78 5.69 9.18 -7.00
CA LEU A 78 5.67 8.72 -5.61
C LEU A 78 4.32 8.10 -5.25
N LEU A 79 3.22 8.70 -5.70
CA LEU A 79 1.88 8.16 -5.48
C LEU A 79 1.71 6.81 -6.18
N ILE A 80 2.19 6.67 -7.42
CA ILE A 80 2.18 5.39 -8.16
C ILE A 80 2.91 4.31 -7.35
N ALA A 81 4.17 4.57 -7.00
CA ALA A 81 5.00 3.63 -6.27
C ALA A 81 4.37 3.22 -4.93
N MET A 82 3.85 4.20 -4.19
CA MET A 82 3.17 4.00 -2.91
C MET A 82 1.88 3.17 -3.04
N SER A 83 1.09 3.43 -4.09
CA SER A 83 -0.15 2.71 -4.34
C SER A 83 0.15 1.25 -4.68
N VAL A 84 1.04 1.01 -5.65
CA VAL A 84 1.46 -0.36 -6.03
C VAL A 84 2.05 -1.10 -4.84
N TYR A 85 2.92 -0.45 -4.07
CA TYR A 85 3.53 -1.06 -2.90
C TYR A 85 2.51 -1.42 -1.80
N THR A 86 1.48 -0.60 -1.61
CA THR A 86 0.39 -0.86 -0.66
C THR A 86 -0.48 -2.03 -1.12
N TYR A 87 -1.02 -1.96 -2.34
CA TYR A 87 -1.95 -2.98 -2.85
C TYR A 87 -1.30 -4.32 -3.12
N LEU A 88 -0.03 -4.37 -3.57
CA LEU A 88 0.69 -5.65 -3.67
C LEU A 88 0.78 -6.39 -2.33
N ARG A 89 0.87 -5.66 -1.22
CA ARG A 89 0.83 -6.26 0.11
C ARG A 89 -0.60 -6.71 0.46
N LEU A 90 -1.62 -5.91 0.18
CA LEU A 90 -3.02 -6.20 0.54
C LEU A 90 -3.61 -7.39 -0.24
N ILE A 91 -3.21 -7.59 -1.50
CA ILE A 91 -3.64 -8.74 -2.33
C ILE A 91 -3.37 -10.08 -1.61
N VAL A 92 -2.29 -10.15 -0.83
CA VAL A 92 -1.91 -11.34 -0.07
C VAL A 92 -2.85 -11.57 1.12
N ASP A 93 -3.58 -10.58 1.63
CA ASP A 93 -4.53 -10.79 2.73
C ASP A 93 -5.93 -11.18 2.21
N HIS A 94 -6.27 -10.82 0.98
CA HIS A 94 -7.58 -11.07 0.36
C HIS A 94 -7.74 -12.46 -0.30
N HIS A 95 -6.90 -13.44 0.07
CA HIS A 95 -6.90 -14.80 -0.47
C HIS A 95 -7.63 -15.82 0.45
N GLY A 96 -8.95 -15.74 0.58
CA GLY A 96 -9.62 -16.74 1.44
C GLY A 96 -11.14 -16.69 1.51
N SER A 97 -11.75 -15.55 1.16
CA SER A 97 -13.19 -15.43 1.10
C SER A 97 -13.67 -15.23 -0.34
N PRO A 98 -14.68 -15.97 -0.83
CA PRO A 98 -15.33 -15.69 -2.11
C PRO A 98 -15.81 -14.24 -2.24
N SER A 99 -16.24 -13.62 -1.12
CA SER A 99 -16.67 -12.22 -1.09
C SER A 99 -15.55 -11.22 -1.40
N LEU A 100 -14.28 -11.61 -1.21
CA LEU A 100 -13.11 -10.76 -1.44
C LEU A 100 -12.45 -10.99 -2.80
N GLN A 101 -12.89 -12.00 -3.57
CA GLN A 101 -12.31 -12.28 -4.88
C GLN A 101 -12.47 -11.10 -5.84
N ALA A 102 -13.63 -10.43 -5.82
CA ALA A 102 -13.88 -9.26 -6.66
C ALA A 102 -12.93 -8.10 -6.33
N LEU A 103 -12.76 -7.79 -5.04
CA LEU A 103 -11.82 -6.76 -4.60
C LEU A 103 -10.39 -7.13 -4.97
N ARG A 104 -9.98 -8.38 -4.71
CA ARG A 104 -8.64 -8.86 -5.05
C ARG A 104 -8.36 -8.73 -6.55
N GLN A 105 -9.33 -9.03 -7.41
CA GLN A 105 -9.15 -8.85 -8.85
C GLN A 105 -8.94 -7.38 -9.22
N LYS A 106 -9.74 -6.46 -8.65
CA LYS A 106 -9.54 -5.01 -8.85
C LYS A 106 -8.12 -4.58 -8.44
N GLU A 107 -7.62 -5.08 -7.30
CA GLU A 107 -6.28 -4.76 -6.81
C GLU A 107 -5.18 -5.30 -7.75
N VAL A 108 -5.35 -6.53 -8.25
CA VAL A 108 -4.45 -7.17 -9.21
C VAL A 108 -4.40 -6.35 -10.50
N ASP A 109 -5.56 -6.06 -11.09
CA ASP A 109 -5.68 -5.32 -12.35
C ASP A 109 -5.05 -3.93 -12.23
N PHE A 110 -5.32 -3.24 -11.12
CA PHE A 110 -4.73 -1.93 -10.83
C PHE A 110 -3.21 -1.99 -10.73
N CYS A 111 -2.66 -2.93 -9.95
CA CYS A 111 -1.21 -3.06 -9.77
C CYS A 111 -0.51 -3.45 -11.08
N VAL A 112 -1.04 -4.43 -11.80
CA VAL A 112 -0.46 -4.90 -13.07
C VAL A 112 -0.50 -3.79 -14.12
N SER A 113 -1.60 -3.04 -14.21
CA SER A 113 -1.71 -1.89 -15.10
C SER A 113 -0.63 -0.84 -14.82
N LEU A 114 -0.42 -0.46 -13.56
CA LEU A 114 0.61 0.53 -13.20
C LEU A 114 2.04 0.00 -13.39
N LEU A 115 2.28 -1.28 -13.07
CA LEU A 115 3.58 -1.91 -13.26
C LEU A 115 3.97 -2.01 -14.73
N ARG A 116 3.01 -2.26 -15.63
CA ARG A 116 3.26 -2.31 -17.08
C ARG A 116 3.44 -0.93 -17.69
N ASP A 117 2.60 0.03 -17.32
CA ASP A 117 2.62 1.36 -17.94
C ASP A 117 3.72 2.28 -17.38
N ARG A 118 4.04 2.12 -16.09
CA ARG A 118 4.93 3.02 -15.34
C ARG A 118 5.93 2.23 -14.49
N PHE A 119 6.60 1.25 -15.09
CA PHE A 119 7.53 0.37 -14.39
C PHE A 119 8.64 1.13 -13.66
N MET A 120 9.20 2.20 -14.27
CA MET A 120 10.28 2.97 -13.65
C MET A 120 9.83 3.76 -12.41
N ASP A 121 8.58 4.20 -12.37
CA ASP A 121 8.02 4.85 -11.18
C ASP A 121 7.87 3.82 -10.05
N CYS A 122 7.47 2.59 -10.39
CA CYS A 122 7.42 1.48 -9.43
C CYS A 122 8.82 1.02 -8.98
N PHE A 123 9.81 1.05 -9.88
CA PHE A 123 11.21 0.68 -9.62
C PHE A 123 11.83 1.50 -8.47
N MET A 124 11.35 2.73 -8.23
CA MET A 124 11.75 3.59 -7.10
C MET A 124 11.60 2.91 -5.73
N VAL A 125 10.71 1.92 -5.60
CA VAL A 125 10.60 1.10 -4.39
C VAL A 125 11.90 0.34 -4.10
N GLY A 126 12.64 -0.08 -5.14
CA GLY A 126 13.86 -0.88 -5.02
C GLY A 126 13.60 -2.34 -4.69
N ARG A 127 14.59 -3.01 -4.09
CA ARG A 127 14.62 -4.47 -3.90
C ARG A 127 13.40 -5.06 -3.20
N ASP A 128 12.74 -4.33 -2.30
CA ASP A 128 11.56 -4.84 -1.59
C ASP A 128 10.35 -5.05 -2.51
N LEU A 129 10.31 -4.40 -3.68
CA LEU A 129 9.32 -4.67 -4.73
C LEU A 129 9.38 -6.13 -5.18
N VAL A 130 10.59 -6.69 -5.32
CA VAL A 130 10.79 -8.10 -5.71
C VAL A 130 10.13 -9.04 -4.71
N ARG A 131 10.29 -8.76 -3.41
CA ARG A 131 9.68 -9.55 -2.33
C ARG A 131 8.14 -9.49 -2.39
N LEU A 132 7.57 -8.33 -2.69
CA LEU A 132 6.12 -8.18 -2.85
C LEU A 132 5.61 -8.93 -4.09
N LEU A 133 6.27 -8.78 -5.24
CA LEU A 133 5.95 -9.50 -6.47
C LEU A 133 6.06 -11.03 -6.29
N GLN A 134 7.03 -11.49 -5.50
CA GLN A 134 7.20 -12.92 -5.22
C GLN A 134 6.02 -13.47 -4.40
N SER A 135 5.47 -12.66 -3.49
CA SER A 135 4.34 -13.05 -2.64
C SER A 135 3.06 -13.26 -3.45
N VAL A 136 2.93 -12.60 -4.60
CA VAL A 136 1.76 -12.68 -5.50
C VAL A 136 2.05 -13.46 -6.79
N ALA A 137 3.21 -14.10 -6.91
CA ALA A 137 3.68 -14.74 -8.15
C ALA A 137 2.79 -15.88 -8.69
N ARG A 138 1.94 -16.47 -7.84
CA ARG A 138 1.01 -17.55 -8.21
C ARG A 138 -0.25 -17.06 -8.94
N ILE A 139 -0.46 -15.74 -8.98
CA ILE A 139 -1.59 -15.12 -9.69
C ILE A 139 -1.22 -15.03 -11.18
N PRO A 140 -2.08 -15.48 -12.11
CA PRO A 140 -1.74 -15.58 -13.53
C PRO A 140 -1.17 -14.29 -14.16
N GLU A 141 -1.74 -13.14 -13.81
CA GLU A 141 -1.35 -11.82 -14.30
C GLU A 141 0.06 -11.45 -13.82
N PHE A 142 0.39 -11.78 -12.58
CA PHE A 142 1.73 -11.58 -12.02
C PHE A 142 2.73 -12.62 -12.53
N GLU A 143 2.30 -13.85 -12.84
CA GLU A 143 3.16 -14.85 -13.48
C GLU A 143 3.61 -14.35 -14.87
N GLN A 144 2.70 -13.77 -15.65
CA GLN A 144 3.04 -13.13 -16.92
C GLN A 144 3.99 -11.95 -16.72
N LEU A 145 3.73 -11.10 -15.73
CA LEU A 145 4.63 -10.00 -15.41
C LEU A 145 6.04 -10.50 -15.02
N TRP A 146 6.13 -11.60 -14.27
CA TRP A 146 7.41 -12.24 -13.93
C TRP A 146 8.16 -12.75 -15.15
N LYS A 147 7.44 -13.35 -16.12
CA LYS A 147 8.03 -13.78 -17.40
C LYS A 147 8.62 -12.57 -18.14
N ASP A 148 7.91 -11.45 -18.16
CA ASP A 148 8.41 -10.22 -18.78
C ASP A 148 9.64 -9.67 -18.04
N ILE A 149 9.63 -9.63 -16.71
CA ILE A 149 10.77 -9.14 -15.91
C ILE A 149 12.04 -9.97 -16.16
N ILE A 150 11.91 -11.29 -16.32
CA ILE A 150 13.05 -12.21 -16.45
C ILE A 150 13.52 -12.33 -17.90
N HIS A 151 12.58 -12.50 -18.83
CA HIS A 151 12.90 -12.85 -20.22
C HIS A 151 12.83 -11.66 -21.18
N ASN A 152 12.08 -10.60 -20.85
CA ASN A 152 11.91 -9.43 -21.71
C ASN A 152 11.81 -8.11 -20.93
N PRO A 153 12.82 -7.76 -20.11
CA PRO A 153 12.75 -6.59 -19.22
C PRO A 153 12.56 -5.27 -19.99
N GLN A 154 13.04 -5.21 -21.23
CA GLN A 154 12.93 -4.04 -22.10
C GLN A 154 11.50 -3.76 -22.56
N ALA A 155 10.59 -4.74 -22.52
CA ALA A 155 9.17 -4.51 -22.77
C ALA A 155 8.48 -3.71 -21.67
N LEU A 156 9.01 -3.74 -20.43
CA LEU A 156 8.49 -2.95 -19.31
C LEU A 156 9.05 -1.53 -19.31
N SER A 157 10.34 -1.39 -19.63
CA SER A 157 10.95 -0.09 -19.88
C SER A 157 12.28 -0.28 -20.61
N PRO A 158 12.60 0.59 -21.59
CA PRO A 158 13.91 0.57 -22.24
C PRO A 158 15.07 0.83 -21.25
N GLN A 159 14.82 1.49 -20.12
CA GLN A 159 15.84 1.73 -19.10
C GLN A 159 16.05 0.56 -18.14
N PHE A 160 15.19 -0.47 -18.20
CA PHE A 160 15.25 -1.60 -17.29
C PHE A 160 16.13 -2.72 -17.86
N THR A 161 17.34 -2.84 -17.31
CA THR A 161 18.35 -3.81 -17.78
C THR A 161 18.16 -5.22 -17.21
N GLY A 162 17.27 -5.39 -16.22
CA GLY A 162 16.89 -6.68 -15.65
C GLY A 162 16.85 -6.69 -14.13
N MET A 163 16.50 -7.86 -13.57
CA MET A 163 16.23 -8.02 -12.13
C MET A 163 17.39 -7.62 -11.21
N LEU A 164 18.64 -7.82 -11.63
CA LEU A 164 19.81 -7.49 -10.82
C LEU A 164 19.84 -5.99 -10.46
N GLN A 165 19.44 -5.12 -11.40
CA GLN A 165 19.36 -3.68 -11.19
C GLN A 165 18.36 -3.34 -10.07
N LEU A 166 17.23 -4.05 -10.00
CA LEU A 166 16.21 -3.85 -8.97
C LEU A 166 16.68 -4.37 -7.61
N LEU A 167 17.36 -5.52 -7.57
CA LEU A 167 17.89 -6.12 -6.34
C LEU A 167 19.02 -5.30 -5.71
N GLN A 168 19.83 -4.62 -6.53
CA GLN A 168 20.89 -3.72 -6.08
C GLN A 168 20.35 -2.38 -5.56
N SER A 169 19.16 -1.97 -6.01
CA SER A 169 18.51 -0.73 -5.56
C SER A 169 17.97 -0.88 -4.13
N ARG A 170 18.48 -0.06 -3.20
CA ARG A 170 18.01 -0.08 -1.80
C ARG A 170 16.62 0.55 -1.68
N THR A 171 15.72 -0.14 -0.99
CA THR A 171 14.41 0.41 -0.65
C THR A 171 14.48 1.57 0.32
N SER A 172 13.83 2.67 -0.05
CA SER A 172 13.72 3.86 0.78
C SER A 172 12.91 3.59 2.05
N ARG A 173 13.33 4.22 3.17
CA ARG A 173 12.62 4.15 4.46
C ARG A 173 11.16 4.59 4.38
N LYS A 174 10.83 5.48 3.43
CA LYS A 174 9.45 5.95 3.21
C LYS A 174 8.51 4.77 2.94
N PHE A 175 8.87 3.87 2.02
CA PHE A 175 8.03 2.70 1.71
C PHE A 175 7.89 1.75 2.90
N LEU A 176 8.98 1.51 3.64
CA LEU A 176 8.93 0.65 4.82
C LEU A 176 7.99 1.21 5.90
N ALA A 177 8.08 2.52 6.18
CA ALA A 177 7.22 3.19 7.16
C ALA A 177 5.74 3.21 6.75
N CYS A 178 5.45 3.23 5.44
CA CYS A 178 4.09 3.25 4.93
C CYS A 178 3.33 1.93 5.10
N ARG A 179 4.01 0.82 5.43
CA ARG A 179 3.34 -0.45 5.80
C ARG A 179 2.82 -0.48 7.23
N LEU A 180 3.23 0.48 8.05
CA LEU A 180 2.84 0.57 9.44
C LEU A 180 1.74 1.60 9.57
N THR A 181 0.65 1.24 10.25
CA THR A 181 -0.32 2.25 10.64
C THR A 181 0.34 3.23 11.62
N PRO A 182 -0.14 4.49 11.73
CA PRO A 182 0.45 5.47 12.63
C PRO A 182 0.51 4.99 14.10
N ASP A 183 -0.48 4.21 14.52
CA ASP A 183 -0.52 3.60 15.85
C ASP A 183 0.58 2.54 16.03
N MET A 184 0.76 1.63 15.05
CA MET A 184 1.84 0.64 15.07
C MET A 184 3.22 1.28 15.09
N GLU A 185 3.44 2.32 14.28
CA GLU A 185 4.70 3.06 14.25
C GLU A 185 4.99 3.69 15.61
N THR A 186 4.00 4.35 16.23
CA THR A 186 4.14 4.95 17.56
C THR A 186 4.49 3.91 18.62
N LYS A 187 3.82 2.76 18.61
CA LYS A 187 4.10 1.64 19.54
C LYS A 187 5.51 1.07 19.35
N LEU A 188 5.95 0.84 18.12
CA LEU A 188 7.29 0.33 17.83
C LEU A 188 8.39 1.33 18.19
N LEU A 189 8.18 2.62 17.94
CA LEU A 189 9.11 3.68 18.34
C LEU A 189 9.22 3.76 19.87
N PHE A 190 8.10 3.64 20.58
CA PHE A 190 8.11 3.59 22.04
C PHE A 190 8.89 2.38 22.57
N MET A 191 8.65 1.19 22.01
CA MET A 191 9.37 -0.03 22.38
C MET A 191 10.88 0.06 22.17
N THR A 192 11.31 0.64 21.06
CA THR A 192 12.73 0.69 20.70
C THR A 192 13.51 1.81 21.40
N SER A 193 12.83 2.85 21.90
CA SER A 193 13.48 4.03 22.50
C SER A 193 13.28 4.18 24.01
N ARG A 194 12.18 3.65 24.58
CA ARG A 194 11.79 3.88 25.98
C ARG A 194 11.75 2.61 26.83
N VAL A 195 11.82 1.43 26.22
CA VAL A 195 11.68 0.16 26.94
C VAL A 195 13.06 -0.49 27.12
N SER A 196 13.38 -0.80 28.38
CA SER A 196 14.59 -1.58 28.70
C SER A 196 14.41 -3.04 28.25
N CYS A 197 15.50 -3.68 27.82
CA CYS A 197 15.48 -5.03 27.24
C CYS A 197 14.72 -6.07 28.10
N LEU A 198 14.75 -5.93 29.43
CA LEU A 198 14.06 -6.80 30.40
C LEU A 198 12.52 -6.74 30.34
N VAL A 199 11.93 -5.62 29.93
CA VAL A 199 10.47 -5.40 29.88
C VAL A 199 9.91 -5.60 28.47
N PHE A 200 10.80 -5.81 27.48
CA PHE A 200 10.44 -5.95 26.07
C PHE A 200 9.42 -7.07 25.82
N ILE A 201 9.56 -8.21 26.51
CA ILE A 201 8.68 -9.37 26.34
C ILE A 201 7.22 -9.02 26.68
N PHE A 202 6.97 -8.33 27.79
CA PHE A 202 5.61 -7.96 28.21
C PHE A 202 4.95 -6.99 27.23
N ILE A 203 5.70 -5.98 26.76
CA ILE A 203 5.17 -4.99 25.82
C ILE A 203 5.02 -5.59 24.42
N PHE A 204 5.89 -6.52 24.02
CA PHE A 204 5.77 -7.26 22.77
C PHE A 204 4.48 -8.09 22.76
N PHE A 205 4.16 -8.78 23.85
CA PHE A 205 2.89 -9.50 23.99
C PHE A 205 1.68 -8.57 23.92
N TRP A 206 1.74 -7.39 24.54
CA TRP A 206 0.66 -6.40 24.46
C TRP A 206 0.45 -5.87 23.03
N VAL A 207 1.52 -5.58 22.30
CA VAL A 207 1.45 -5.16 20.89
C VAL A 207 0.95 -6.31 20.01
N TYR A 208 1.39 -7.54 20.25
CA TYR A 208 0.91 -8.72 19.54
C TYR A 208 -0.60 -8.93 19.75
N LEU A 209 -1.09 -8.77 20.98
CA LEU A 209 -2.51 -8.89 21.31
C LEU A 209 -3.38 -7.80 20.64
N GLN A 210 -2.86 -6.58 20.45
CA GLN A 210 -3.57 -5.49 19.78
C GLN A 210 -3.41 -5.48 18.25
N GLY A 211 -2.39 -6.14 17.70
CA GLY A 211 -2.15 -6.21 16.25
C GLY A 211 -3.08 -7.17 15.50
N PHE A 212 -3.91 -7.93 16.23
CA PHE A 212 -4.85 -8.93 15.70
C PHE A 212 -6.32 -8.71 16.14
N THR A 213 -6.66 -7.52 16.64
CA THR A 213 -8.04 -7.11 16.99
C THR A 213 -8.46 -5.91 16.17
#